data_AF-A0A7V6Q0N0-F1
#
_entry.id   AF-A0A7V6Q0N0-F1
#
_cell.length_a   1.000
_cell.length_b   1.000
_cell.length_c   1.000
_cell.angle_alpha   90.00
_cell.angle_beta   90.00
_cell.angle_gamma   90.00
#
_symmetry.space_group_name_H-M   'P 1'
#
loop_
_entity.id
_entity.type
_entity.pdbx_description
1 polymer ?
#
loop_
_entity_poly.entity_id
_entity_poly.type
_entity_poly.pdbx_seq_one_letter_code
_entity_poly.pdbx_strand_id
1 'polypeptide(L)'
;MWSKEVFYNKVVKDIRDILKNPENLKCSCPKVKCEWHGKCQECVAIHRYYKNHIPNCFQQFVNEKIKAIAQIVELDVIEKEKTPPEYWDYVREQDEKSKEQK
;
A
#
# COMPACT_ATOMS: atom_id res chain seq x y z
N MET A 1 -23.52 -20.05 1.56
CA MET A 1 -23.33 -19.09 2.68
C MET A 1 -22.63 -19.83 3.81
N TRP A 2 -21.56 -19.30 4.38
CA TRP A 2 -20.86 -19.96 5.50
C TRP A 2 -21.69 -19.85 6.80
N SER A 3 -21.61 -20.85 7.67
CA SER A 3 -22.14 -20.74 9.03
C SER A 3 -21.24 -19.86 9.90
N LYS A 4 -21.78 -19.34 11.01
CA LYS A 4 -21.01 -18.55 11.98
C LYS A 4 -19.84 -19.36 12.56
N GLU A 5 -20.05 -20.65 12.79
CA GLU A 5 -19.03 -21.57 13.30
C GLU A 5 -17.90 -21.78 12.29
N VAL A 6 -18.24 -21.92 11.00
CA VAL A 6 -17.25 -22.06 9.93
C VAL A 6 -16.43 -20.77 9.79
N PHE A 7 -17.09 -19.61 9.78
CA PHE A 7 -16.41 -18.31 9.70
C PHE A 7 -15.43 -18.11 10.86
N TYR A 8 -15.87 -18.38 12.10
CA TYR A 8 -14.99 -18.25 13.25
C TYR A 8 -13.79 -19.21 13.17
N ASN A 9 -14.05 -20.49 12.88
CA ASN A 9 -13.01 -21.51 12.97
C ASN A 9 -12.03 -21.52 11.81
N LYS A 10 -12.45 -21.09 10.61
CA LYS A 10 -11.60 -21.14 9.40
C LYS A 10 -11.12 -19.79 8.90
N VAL A 11 -11.77 -18.68 9.29
CA VAL A 11 -11.41 -17.35 8.77
C VAL A 11 -10.80 -16.53 9.88
N VAL A 12 -11.51 -16.38 11.00
CA VAL A 12 -11.04 -15.51 12.09
C VAL A 12 -9.78 -16.07 12.74
N LYS A 13 -9.71 -17.39 12.96
CA LYS A 13 -8.50 -18.04 13.51
C LYS A 13 -7.30 -17.87 12.58
N ASP A 14 -7.47 -18.18 11.30
CA ASP A 14 -6.42 -18.05 10.29
C ASP A 14 -5.91 -16.60 10.17
N ILE A 15 -6.82 -15.60 10.15
CA ILE A 15 -6.44 -14.19 10.16
C ILE A 15 -5.61 -13.85 11.40
N ARG A 16 -6.04 -14.30 12.60
CA ARG A 16 -5.30 -14.06 13.84
C ARG A 16 -3.92 -14.69 13.80
N ASP A 17 -3.78 -15.89 13.23
CA ASP A 17 -2.50 -16.56 13.10
C ASP A 17 -1.56 -15.85 12.11
N ILE A 18 -2.09 -15.35 10.98
CA ILE A 18 -1.34 -14.49 10.06
C ILE A 18 -0.83 -13.23 10.78
N LEU A 19 -1.66 -12.59 11.60
CA LEU A 19 -1.32 -11.36 12.32
C LEU A 19 -0.32 -11.57 13.47
N LYS A 20 -0.09 -12.81 13.94
CA LYS A 20 0.94 -13.10 14.95
C LYS A 20 2.36 -12.94 14.41
N ASN A 21 2.56 -13.05 13.09
CA ASN A 21 3.87 -12.86 12.49
C ASN A 21 4.16 -11.36 12.27
N PRO A 22 5.15 -10.76 12.95
CA PRO A 22 5.46 -9.33 12.80
C PRO A 22 5.89 -8.95 11.38
N GLU A 23 6.45 -9.87 10.60
CA GLU A 23 6.81 -9.61 9.20
C GLU A 23 5.58 -9.26 8.35
N ASN A 24 4.43 -9.88 8.64
CA ASN A 24 3.17 -9.60 7.95
C ASN A 24 2.60 -8.21 8.28
N LEU A 25 3.12 -7.56 9.34
CA LEU A 25 2.70 -6.21 9.76
C LEU A 25 3.59 -5.11 9.19
N LYS A 26 4.73 -5.46 8.59
CA LYS A 26 5.64 -4.48 7.99
C LYS A 26 5.02 -3.87 6.74
N CYS A 27 5.29 -2.59 6.52
CA CYS A 27 4.87 -1.92 5.30
C CYS A 27 5.67 -2.47 4.10
N SER A 28 5.01 -3.11 3.15
CA SER A 28 5.62 -3.62 1.91
C SER A 28 5.76 -2.56 0.80
N CYS A 29 5.50 -1.28 1.12
CA CYS A 29 5.50 -0.21 0.14
C CYS A 29 6.91 0.02 -0.43
N PRO A 30 7.11 0.01 -1.76
CA PRO A 30 8.42 0.22 -2.36
C PRO A 30 8.93 1.68 -2.24
N LYS A 31 8.04 2.63 -1.91
CA LYS A 31 8.41 4.05 -1.73
C LYS A 31 8.97 4.31 -0.33
N VAL A 32 10.18 3.82 -0.05
CA VAL A 32 10.81 3.87 1.29
C VAL A 32 11.21 5.28 1.77
N LYS A 33 11.46 6.22 0.85
CA LYS A 33 11.78 7.63 1.19
C LYS A 33 10.56 8.50 1.49
N CYS A 34 9.35 7.95 1.31
CA CYS A 34 8.09 8.65 1.57
C CYS A 34 7.93 8.93 3.08
N GLU A 35 7.52 10.14 3.44
CA GLU A 35 7.28 10.54 4.84
C GLU A 35 6.25 9.64 5.56
N TRP A 36 5.32 9.07 4.82
CA TRP A 36 4.27 8.18 5.34
C TRP A 36 4.63 6.70 5.23
N HIS A 37 5.86 6.35 4.84
CA HIS A 37 6.31 4.96 4.86
C HIS A 37 6.21 4.40 6.30
N GLY A 38 5.63 3.20 6.45
CA GLY A 38 5.34 2.61 7.78
C GLY A 38 4.08 3.16 8.46
N LYS A 39 3.54 4.32 8.04
CA LYS A 39 2.34 4.96 8.59
C LYS A 39 1.09 4.51 7.83
N CYS A 40 0.73 3.23 7.98
CA CYS A 40 -0.28 2.58 7.16
C CYS A 40 -1.70 3.18 7.33
N GLN A 41 -2.07 3.63 8.53
CA GLN A 41 -3.39 4.22 8.77
C GLN A 41 -3.54 5.59 8.07
N GLU A 42 -2.49 6.40 8.11
CA GLU A 42 -2.37 7.69 7.44
C GLU A 42 -2.39 7.52 5.93
N CYS A 43 -1.67 6.53 5.39
CA CYS A 43 -1.74 6.17 3.98
C CYS A 43 -3.19 5.85 3.56
N VAL A 44 -3.92 5.03 4.33
CA VAL A 44 -5.32 4.71 4.05
C VAL A 44 -6.20 5.95 4.07
N ALA A 45 -6.01 6.85 5.04
CA ALA A 45 -6.77 8.10 5.13
C ALA A 45 -6.56 9.00 3.91
N ILE A 46 -5.30 9.21 3.50
CA ILE A 46 -4.93 10.02 2.34
C ILE A 46 -5.56 9.45 1.06
N HIS A 47 -5.38 8.15 0.79
CA HIS A 47 -5.92 7.51 -0.41
C HIS A 47 -7.45 7.45 -0.43
N ARG A 48 -8.09 7.28 0.74
CA ARG A 48 -9.55 7.33 0.86
C ARG A 48 -10.11 8.72 0.59
N TYR A 49 -9.42 9.78 1.00
CA TYR A 49 -9.85 11.16 0.77
C TYR A 49 -9.77 11.52 -0.72
N TYR A 50 -8.61 11.32 -1.35
CA TYR A 50 -8.41 11.71 -2.74
C TYR A 50 -9.10 10.80 -3.76
N LYS A 51 -9.37 9.54 -3.41
CA LYS A 51 -10.07 8.54 -4.27
C LYS A 51 -9.48 8.36 -5.67
N ASN A 52 -8.22 8.74 -5.86
CA ASN A 52 -7.56 8.67 -7.16
C ASN A 52 -7.05 7.25 -7.44
N HIS A 53 -6.28 6.69 -6.50
CA HIS A 53 -5.73 5.34 -6.60
C HIS A 53 -5.49 4.74 -5.22
N ILE A 54 -5.24 3.43 -5.17
CA ILE A 54 -4.90 2.70 -3.95
C ILE A 54 -3.43 2.93 -3.52
N PRO A 55 -3.10 2.68 -2.24
CA PRO A 55 -1.71 2.71 -1.77
C PRO A 55 -0.78 1.76 -2.55
N ASN A 56 0.49 2.13 -2.71
CA ASN A 56 1.47 1.34 -3.47
C ASN A 56 1.64 -0.10 -2.94
N CYS A 57 1.52 -0.30 -1.62
CA CYS A 57 1.57 -1.64 -1.02
C CYS A 57 0.42 -2.57 -1.47
N PHE A 58 -0.72 -2.01 -1.90
CA PHE A 58 -1.84 -2.79 -2.43
C PHE A 58 -1.81 -2.94 -3.95
N GLN A 59 -1.04 -2.11 -4.65
CA GLN A 59 -0.94 -2.20 -6.11
C GLN A 59 -0.36 -3.53 -6.57
N GLN A 60 0.54 -4.16 -5.79
CA GLN A 60 1.19 -5.42 -6.17
C GLN A 60 0.16 -6.53 -6.53
N PHE A 61 -0.67 -6.93 -5.58
CA PHE A 61 -1.65 -8.00 -5.81
C PHE A 61 -2.83 -7.56 -6.69
N VAL A 62 -3.17 -6.27 -6.73
CA VAL A 62 -4.23 -5.77 -7.63
C VAL A 62 -3.75 -5.78 -9.08
N ASN A 63 -2.51 -5.36 -9.34
CA ASN A 63 -1.92 -5.36 -10.67
C ASN A 63 -1.82 -6.78 -11.24
N GLU A 64 -1.54 -7.79 -10.41
CA GLU A 64 -1.59 -9.20 -10.84
C GLU A 64 -2.96 -9.61 -11.37
N LYS A 65 -4.04 -9.19 -10.69
CA LYS A 65 -5.41 -9.47 -11.16
C LYS A 65 -5.76 -8.69 -12.42
N ILE A 66 -5.36 -7.43 -12.52
CA ILE A 66 -5.58 -6.60 -13.71
C ILE A 66 -4.84 -7.20 -14.91
N LYS A 67 -3.59 -7.62 -14.74
CA LYS A 67 -2.80 -8.30 -15.79
C LYS A 67 -3.49 -9.57 -16.26
N ALA A 68 -3.95 -10.42 -15.34
CA ALA A 68 -4.68 -11.63 -15.70
C ALA A 68 -5.96 -11.35 -16.51
N ILE A 69 -6.66 -10.25 -16.22
CA ILE A 69 -7.85 -9.83 -16.98
C ILE A 69 -7.45 -9.33 -18.38
N ALA A 70 -6.42 -8.50 -18.49
CA ALA A 70 -5.97 -7.95 -19.76
C ALA A 70 -5.49 -9.05 -20.73
N GLN A 71 -4.80 -10.07 -20.21
CA GLN A 71 -4.31 -11.20 -21.00
C GLN A 71 -5.42 -12.03 -21.65
N ILE A 72 -6.64 -12.06 -21.10
CA ILE A 72 -7.79 -12.77 -21.69
C ILE A 72 -8.18 -12.18 -23.05
N VAL A 73 -7.88 -10.90 -23.28
CA VAL A 73 -8.19 -10.16 -24.52
C VAL A 73 -6.92 -9.74 -25.26
N GLU A 74 -5.82 -10.46 -25.05
CA GLU A 74 -4.52 -10.23 -25.72
C GLU A 74 -3.96 -8.81 -25.50
N LEU A 75 -4.23 -8.20 -24.34
CA LEU A 75 -3.71 -6.90 -23.95
C LEU A 75 -2.59 -7.00 -22.91
N ASP A 76 -1.61 -6.12 -23.04
CA ASP A 76 -0.55 -5.89 -22.05
C ASP A 76 -0.84 -4.67 -21.17
N VAL A 77 -0.40 -4.76 -19.91
CA VAL A 77 -0.55 -3.69 -18.91
C VAL A 77 0.83 -3.27 -18.43
N ILE A 78 1.13 -1.98 -18.58
CA ILE A 78 2.41 -1.39 -18.20
C ILE A 78 2.22 -0.59 -16.91
N GLU A 79 3.06 -0.85 -15.91
CA GLU A 79 3.07 -0.08 -14.67
C GLU A 79 3.62 1.32 -14.95
N LYS A 80 2.91 2.36 -14.46
CA LYS A 80 3.38 3.74 -14.54
C LYS A 80 4.65 3.92 -13.71
N GLU A 81 5.57 4.74 -14.20
CA GLU A 81 6.76 5.15 -13.46
C GLU A 81 6.40 5.77 -12.09
N LYS A 82 7.16 5.37 -11.08
CA LYS A 82 6.97 5.84 -9.70
C LYS A 82 7.59 7.23 -9.55
N THR A 83 7.03 8.01 -8.62
CA THR A 83 7.61 9.31 -8.24
C THR A 83 9.10 9.15 -7.88
N PRO A 84 10.00 9.93 -8.50
CA PRO A 84 11.42 9.85 -8.23
C PRO A 84 11.77 10.10 -6.76
N PRO A 85 12.79 9.43 -6.20
CA PRO A 85 13.19 9.60 -4.80
C PRO A 85 13.64 11.03 -4.46
N GLU A 86 14.24 11.75 -5.42
CA GLU A 86 14.70 13.14 -5.27
C GLU A 86 13.59 14.12 -4.88
N TYR A 87 12.33 13.84 -5.21
CA TYR A 87 11.20 14.71 -4.82
C TYR A 87 11.01 14.68 -3.30
N TRP A 88 11.23 13.52 -2.68
CA TRP A 88 11.18 13.38 -1.22
C TRP A 88 12.44 13.92 -0.54
N ASP A 89 13.59 13.88 -1.23
CA ASP A 89 14.80 14.56 -0.75
C ASP A 89 14.53 16.07 -0.68
N TYR A 90 13.95 16.65 -1.73
CA TYR A 90 13.56 18.06 -1.77
C TYR A 90 12.54 18.44 -0.68
N VAL A 91 11.53 17.62 -0.42
CA VAL A 91 10.57 17.87 0.68
C VAL A 91 11.29 18.02 2.02
N ARG A 92 12.23 17.11 2.32
CA ARG A 92 13.01 17.18 3.58
C ARG A 92 13.84 18.46 3.67
N GLU A 93 14.48 18.87 2.57
CA GLU A 93 15.24 20.13 2.54
C GLU A 93 14.35 21.34 2.84
N GLN A 94 13.10 21.37 2.34
CA GLN A 94 12.17 22.47 2.62
C GLN A 94 11.70 22.45 4.08
N ASP A 95 11.44 21.27 4.64
CA ASP A 95 11.03 21.13 6.03
C ASP A 95 12.13 21.58 7.00
N GLU A 96 13.39 21.35 6.68
CA GLU A 96 14.55 21.82 7.44
C GLU A 96 14.67 23.34 7.38
N LYS A 97 14.66 23.93 6.18
CA LYS A 97 14.66 25.40 6.00
C LYS A 97 13.51 26.10 6.74
N SER A 98 12.34 25.47 6.78
CA SER A 98 11.16 26.01 7.47
C SER A 98 11.29 25.99 8.99
N LYS A 99 12.12 25.12 9.55
CA LYS A 99 12.41 25.06 10.99
C LYS A 99 13.42 26.14 11.40
N GLU A 100 14.41 26.42 10.55
CA GLU A 100 15.45 27.43 10.81
C GLU A 100 14.90 28.87 10.77
N GLN A 101 13.76 29.08 10.11
CA GLN A 101 13.07 30.38 10.03
C GLN A 101 12.07 30.63 11.17
N LYS A 102 11.92 29.69 12.11
CA LYS A 102 11.05 29.80 13.29
C LYS A 102 11.87 30.01 14.56
#